data_AF-H6SHX6-F1
#
_entry.id   AF-H6SHX6-F1
#
_cell.length_a   1.000
_cell.length_b   1.000
_cell.length_c   1.000
_cell.angle_alpha   90.00
_cell.angle_beta   90.00
_cell.angle_gamma   90.00
#
_symmetry.space_group_name_H-M   'P 1'
#
loop_
_entity.id
_entity.type
_entity.pdbx_description
1 polymer ?
#
loop_
_entity_poly.entity_id
_entity_poly.type
_entity_poly.pdbx_seq_one_letter_code
_entity_poly.pdbx_strand_id
1 'polypeptide(L)'
;YRILNPAAIPEGQFIDSRKGAEKLLGSLDIDHNQYKFGHTKVFFKAGLLGLLEEMRDERLSRIITRIQAQSRGVLSRMEFKKLLER
;
A
#
# COMPACT_ATOMS: atom_id res chain seq x y z
N TYR A 1 4.87 4.71 1.41
CA TYR A 1 3.93 3.94 2.25
C TYR A 1 2.49 4.46 2.29
N ARG A 2 2.06 5.39 1.42
CA ARG A 2 0.67 5.91 1.42
C ARG A 2 -0.40 4.82 1.23
N ILE A 3 -0.08 3.74 0.51
CA ILE A 3 -0.97 2.59 0.33
C ILE A 3 -1.36 1.87 1.64
N LEU A 4 -0.56 2.00 2.70
CA LEU A 4 -0.87 1.45 4.01
C LEU A 4 -2.09 2.15 4.63
N ASN A 5 -2.18 3.47 4.46
CA ASN A 5 -3.33 4.25 4.88
C ASN A 5 -3.53 5.48 3.97
N PRO A 6 -4.31 5.34 2.88
CA PRO A 6 -4.54 6.44 1.94
C PRO A 6 -5.26 7.64 2.56
N ALA A 7 -6.07 7.40 3.59
CA ALA A 7 -6.86 8.43 4.29
C ALA A 7 -6.03 9.29 5.24
N ALA A 8 -4.82 8.84 5.62
CA ALA A 8 -3.93 9.60 6.51
C ALA A 8 -3.46 10.94 5.91
N ILE A 9 -3.44 11.04 4.58
CA ILE A 9 -3.02 12.24 3.85
C ILE A 9 -4.17 12.71 2.94
N PRO A 10 -4.81 13.86 3.26
CA PRO A 10 -5.86 14.46 2.44
C PRO A 10 -5.44 14.67 0.98
N GLU A 11 -6.36 14.42 0.05
CA GLU A 11 -6.13 14.65 -1.38
C GLU A 11 -6.33 16.12 -1.75
N GLY A 12 -5.51 16.63 -2.68
CA GLY A 12 -5.64 17.99 -3.22
C GLY A 12 -5.13 19.11 -2.30
N GLN A 13 -4.72 18.80 -1.06
CA GLN A 13 -4.12 19.78 -0.16
C GLN A 13 -2.60 19.65 -0.15
N PHE A 14 -1.90 20.75 -0.38
CA PHE A 14 -0.44 20.78 -0.20
C PHE A 14 -0.13 20.68 1.29
N ILE A 15 0.53 19.60 1.67
CA ILE A 15 1.01 19.36 3.05
C ILE A 15 2.52 19.33 2.99
N ASP A 16 3.15 19.98 3.96
CA ASP A 16 4.60 19.89 4.17
C ASP A 16 5.05 18.43 4.24
N SER A 17 6.11 18.08 3.50
CA SER A 17 6.58 16.71 3.35
C SER A 17 6.86 16.02 4.68
N ARG A 18 7.40 16.76 5.66
CA ARG A 18 7.65 16.22 7.01
C ARG A 18 6.35 15.99 7.76
N LYS A 19 5.43 16.96 7.78
CA LYS A 19 4.10 16.78 8.39
C LYS A 19 3.32 15.62 7.76
N GLY A 20 3.47 15.42 6.44
CA GLY A 20 2.88 14.29 5.73
C GLY A 20 3.44 12.95 6.20
N ALA A 21 4.76 12.85 6.36
CA ALA A 21 5.42 11.67 6.89
C ALA A 21 5.05 11.40 8.36
N GLU A 22 4.97 12.44 9.19
CA GLU A 22 4.53 12.37 10.60
C GLU A 22 3.11 11.83 10.71
N LYS A 23 2.16 12.39 9.94
CA LYS A 23 0.78 11.89 9.90
C LYS A 23 0.68 10.46 9.42
N LEU A 24 1.43 10.11 8.36
CA LEU A 24 1.39 8.76 7.81
C LEU A 24 1.89 7.74 8.83
N LEU A 25 3.10 7.92 9.37
CA LEU A 25 3.69 6.99 10.33
C LEU A 25 2.90 6.94 11.64
N GLY A 26 2.38 8.08 12.11
CA GLY A 26 1.54 8.13 13.31
C GLY A 26 0.15 7.50 13.14
N SER A 27 -0.29 7.26 11.90
CA SER A 27 -1.54 6.55 11.61
C SER A 27 -1.39 5.03 11.55
N LEU A 28 -0.15 4.52 11.59
CA LEU A 28 0.15 3.09 11.55
C LEU A 28 0.30 2.57 12.98
N ASP A 29 -0.17 1.35 13.21
CA ASP A 29 0.01 0.66 14.49
C ASP A 29 1.42 0.06 14.57
N ILE A 30 2.41 0.92 14.83
CA ILE A 30 3.84 0.58 14.95
C ILE A 30 4.42 1.18 16.24
N ASP A 31 5.51 0.61 16.76
CA ASP A 31 6.22 1.19 17.90
C ASP A 31 6.91 2.51 17.50
N HIS A 32 6.44 3.62 18.07
CA HIS A 32 6.93 4.96 17.79
C HIS A 32 8.33 5.24 18.35
N ASN A 33 8.88 4.34 19.18
CA ASN A 33 10.28 4.40 19.61
C ASN A 33 11.25 3.74 18.62
N GLN A 34 10.74 3.12 17.55
CA GLN A 34 11.54 2.47 16.51
C GLN A 34 11.93 3.41 15.37
N TYR A 35 11.45 4.66 15.36
CA TYR A 35 11.85 5.64 14.37
C TYR A 35 12.03 7.03 14.95
N LYS A 36 12.79 7.89 14.25
CA LYS A 36 12.97 9.30 14.57
C LYS A 36 13.03 10.14 13.29
N PHE A 37 12.39 11.31 13.31
CA PHE A 37 12.47 12.28 12.23
C PHE A 37 13.75 13.12 12.35
N GLY A 38 14.58 13.10 11.31
CA GLY A 38 15.63 14.10 11.11
C GLY A 38 15.13 15.28 10.27
N HIS A 39 16.04 16.17 9.86
CA HIS A 39 15.69 17.33 9.04
C HIS A 39 15.21 16.96 7.63
N THR A 40 15.83 15.96 7.01
CA THR A 40 15.60 15.59 5.61
C THR A 40 15.13 14.15 5.41
N LYS A 41 15.17 13.32 6.46
CA LYS A 41 14.91 11.88 6.38
C LYS A 41 14.44 11.31 7.71
N VAL A 42 13.80 10.15 7.65
CA VAL A 42 13.38 9.37 8.83
C VAL A 42 14.41 8.27 9.07
N PHE A 43 14.85 8.14 10.32
CA PHE A 43 15.73 7.07 10.77
C PHE A 43 14.90 5.97 11.40
N PHE A 44 15.15 4.73 10.99
CA PHE A 44 14.47 3.53 11.48
C PHE A 44 15.46 2.66 12.23
N LYS A 45 15.05 2.07 13.35
CA LYS A 45 15.78 0.96 13.98
C LYS A 45 15.70 -0.28 13.08
N ALA A 46 16.64 -1.21 13.28
CA ALA A 46 16.65 -2.47 12.56
C ALA A 46 15.30 -3.20 12.71
N GLY A 47 14.84 -3.82 11.63
CA GLY A 47 13.57 -4.55 11.58
C GLY A 47 12.34 -3.70 11.23
N LEU A 48 12.26 -2.44 11.66
CA LEU A 48 11.05 -1.63 11.39
C LEU A 48 10.82 -1.38 9.90
N LEU A 49 11.88 -1.10 9.12
CA LEU A 49 11.71 -0.91 7.68
C LEU A 49 11.22 -2.20 7.00
N GLY A 50 11.71 -3.36 7.42
CA GLY A 50 11.25 -4.67 6.93
C GLY A 50 9.75 -4.88 7.23
N LEU A 51 9.32 -4.60 8.45
CA LEU A 51 7.91 -4.64 8.83
C LEU A 51 7.04 -3.73 7.95
N LEU A 52 7.48 -2.50 7.68
CA LEU A 52 6.75 -1.58 6.80
C LEU A 52 6.65 -2.09 5.35
N GLU A 53 7.69 -2.75 4.85
CA GLU A 53 7.68 -3.41 3.54
C GLU A 53 6.72 -4.61 3.52
N GLU A 54 6.72 -5.46 4.54
CA GLU A 54 5.80 -6.59 4.67
C GLU A 54 4.33 -6.14 4.71
N MET A 55 4.00 -5.14 5.53
CA MET A 55 2.66 -4.54 5.58
C MET A 55 2.22 -4.01 4.21
N ARG A 56 3.16 -3.44 3.44
CA ARG A 56 2.88 -2.91 2.10
C ARG A 56 2.60 -4.06 1.14
N ASP A 57 3.42 -5.09 1.17
CA ASP A 57 3.35 -6.21 0.25
C ASP A 57 2.10 -7.06 0.50
N GLU A 58 1.66 -7.21 1.74
CA GLU A 58 0.36 -7.81 2.05
C GLU A 58 -0.80 -7.04 1.40
N ARG A 59 -0.78 -5.70 1.47
CA ARG A 59 -1.82 -4.86 0.90
C ARG A 59 -1.82 -4.95 -0.63
N LEU A 60 -0.63 -4.88 -1.23
CA LEU A 60 -0.44 -5.03 -2.67
C LEU A 60 -0.89 -6.41 -3.16
N SER A 61 -0.50 -7.48 -2.47
CA SER A 61 -0.86 -8.85 -2.80
C SER A 61 -2.38 -8.99 -2.91
N ARG A 62 -3.14 -8.53 -1.90
CA ARG A 62 -4.62 -8.56 -1.92
C ARG A 62 -5.22 -7.81 -3.12
N ILE A 63 -4.65 -6.66 -3.48
CA ILE A 63 -5.11 -5.85 -4.63
C ILE A 63 -4.81 -6.58 -5.94
N ILE A 64 -3.59 -7.06 -6.10
CA ILE A 64 -3.14 -7.76 -7.32
C ILE A 64 -3.94 -9.04 -7.51
N THR A 65 -4.20 -9.82 -6.44
CA THR A 65 -5.03 -11.02 -6.52
C THR A 65 -6.44 -10.71 -7.04
N ARG A 66 -7.06 -9.60 -6.60
CA ARG A 66 -8.39 -9.18 -7.10
C ARG A 66 -8.34 -8.83 -8.58
N ILE A 67 -7.35 -8.05 -9.00
CA ILE A 67 -7.15 -7.70 -10.42
C ILE A 67 -6.95 -8.96 -11.26
N GLN A 68 -6.08 -9.86 -10.83
CA GLN A 68 -5.82 -11.13 -11.51
C GLN A 68 -7.08 -11.98 -11.62
N ALA A 69 -7.86 -12.09 -10.54
CA ALA A 69 -9.10 -12.86 -10.54
C ALA A 69 -10.14 -12.29 -11.53
N GLN A 70 -10.30 -10.97 -11.59
CA GLN A 70 -11.19 -10.31 -12.54
C GLN A 70 -10.75 -10.54 -13.99
N SER A 71 -9.46 -10.33 -14.29
CA SER A 71 -8.90 -10.54 -15.62
C SER A 71 -9.07 -11.99 -16.09
N ARG A 72 -8.71 -12.96 -15.23
CA ARG A 72 -8.89 -14.39 -15.53
C ARG A 72 -10.37 -14.74 -15.74
N GLY A 73 -11.26 -14.20 -14.91
CA GLY A 73 -12.70 -14.42 -15.06
C GLY A 73 -13.25 -13.91 -16.40
N VAL A 74 -12.81 -12.74 -16.87
CA VAL A 74 -13.19 -12.21 -18.18
C VAL A 74 -12.66 -13.12 -19.31
N LEU A 75 -11.38 -13.50 -19.24
CA LEU A 75 -10.76 -14.39 -20.22
C LEU A 75 -11.49 -15.74 -20.32
N SER A 76 -11.80 -16.38 -19.20
CA SER A 76 -12.50 -17.67 -19.17
C SER A 76 -13.90 -17.59 -19.79
N ARG A 77 -14.66 -16.51 -19.53
CA ARG A 77 -16.01 -16.34 -20.11
C ARG A 77 -15.96 -16.08 -21.62
N MET A 78 -14.99 -15.30 -22.08
CA MET A 78 -14.80 -15.09 -23.52
C MET A 78 -14.47 -16.40 -24.23
N GLU A 79 -13.60 -17.22 -23.64
CA GLU A 79 -13.24 -18.51 -24.23
C GLU A 79 -14.42 -19.49 -24.22
N PHE A 80 -15.18 -19.55 -23.13
CA PHE A 80 -16.40 -20.38 -23.07
C PHE A 80 -17.42 -20.00 -24.15
N LYS A 81 -17.62 -18.70 -24.39
CA LYS A 81 -18.53 -18.24 -25.45
C LYS A 81 -18.08 -18.72 -26.83
N LYS A 82 -16.78 -18.64 -27.15
CA LYS A 82 -16.24 -19.16 -28.42
C LYS A 82 -16.44 -20.66 -28.57
N LEU A 83 -16.37 -21.43 -27.48
CA LEU A 83 -16.60 -22.87 -27.52
C LEU A 83 -18.06 -23.22 -27.78
N LEU A 84 -19.02 -22.42 -27.31
CA LEU A 84 -20.45 -22.61 -27.59
C LEU A 84 -20.84 -22.21 -29.02
N GLU A 85 -20.09 -21.28 -29.62
CA GLU A 85 -20.30 -20.82 -31.00
C GLU A 85 -19.67 -21.76 -32.05
N ARG A 86 -18.93 -22.78 -31.62
CA ARG A 86 -18.38 -23.86 -32.46
C ARG A 86 -19.35 -25.04 -32.51
#